data_AF-A0A1M6Y0N6-F1
#
_entry.id   AF-A0A1M6Y0N6-F1
#
_cell.length_a   1.000
_cell.length_b   1.000
_cell.length_c   1.000
_cell.angle_alpha   90.00
_cell.angle_beta   90.00
_cell.angle_gamma   90.00
#
_symmetry.space_group_name_H-M   'P 1'
#
loop_
_entity.id
_entity.type
_entity.pdbx_description
1 polymer ?
#
loop_
_entity_poly.entity_id
_entity_poly.type
_entity_poly.pdbx_seq_one_letter_code
_entity_poly.pdbx_strand_id
1 'polypeptide(L)'
;MILFPQLIPTRILKNISAARLQLQLKSVEARLYQLGQSISQITKTEHQTPFLKGRLYFYNCQLGYYFSVYEKLYEIWLEVSKNELIAKHPRMKALFDNGTVKDVQHLIELAKNAKQKRDSIESTSPPNT
;
A
#
# COMPACT_ATOMS: atom_id res chain seq x y z
N MET A 1 23.57 14.68 -5.33
CA MET A 1 22.41 15.06 -6.18
C MET A 1 21.19 14.33 -5.65
N ILE A 2 20.26 15.03 -5.00
CA ILE A 2 19.05 14.43 -4.43
C ILE A 2 18.02 14.40 -5.55
N LEU A 3 17.90 13.25 -6.23
CA LEU A 3 16.89 13.03 -7.25
C LEU A 3 15.56 12.77 -6.54
N PHE A 4 14.68 13.78 -6.45
CA PHE A 4 13.35 13.59 -5.89
C PHE A 4 12.69 12.36 -6.51
N PRO A 5 12.17 11.40 -5.71
CA PRO A 5 11.58 10.17 -6.24
C PRO A 5 10.39 10.44 -7.18
N GLN A 6 9.74 11.59 -6.97
CA GLN A 6 8.67 12.17 -7.76
C GLN A 6 9.09 12.49 -9.21
N LEU A 7 10.39 12.64 -9.47
CA LEU A 7 10.97 12.95 -10.78
C LEU A 7 11.43 11.71 -11.54
N ILE A 8 11.34 10.51 -10.96
CA ILE A 8 11.64 9.28 -11.69
C ILE A 8 10.45 9.01 -12.62
N PRO A 9 10.63 9.06 -13.95
CA PRO A 9 9.55 8.83 -14.88
C PRO A 9 9.02 7.41 -14.68
N THR A 10 7.75 7.27 -14.30
CA THR A 10 7.06 5.97 -14.14
C THR A 10 7.19 5.09 -15.38
N ARG A 11 7.39 5.68 -16.57
CA ARG A 11 7.66 4.95 -17.82
C ARG A 11 8.95 4.12 -17.79
N ILE A 12 10.00 4.58 -17.11
CA ILE A 12 11.28 3.83 -17.00
C ILE A 12 11.11 2.61 -16.10
N LEU A 13 10.21 2.70 -15.12
CA LEU A 13 9.95 1.63 -14.15
C LEU A 13 8.92 0.60 -14.64
N LYS A 14 8.12 0.89 -15.68
CA LYS A 14 7.12 -0.04 -16.24
C LYS A 14 7.70 -1.29 -16.90
N ASN A 15 8.98 -1.28 -17.30
CA ASN A 15 9.64 -2.43 -17.93
C ASN A 15 10.46 -3.27 -16.94
N ILE A 16 10.36 -3.00 -15.63
CA ILE A 16 11.09 -3.75 -14.60
C ILE A 16 10.23 -4.93 -14.13
N SER A 17 10.81 -6.13 -14.14
CA SER A 17 10.16 -7.34 -13.60
C SER A 17 9.83 -7.19 -12.11
N ALA A 18 8.75 -7.84 -11.64
CA ALA A 18 8.39 -7.85 -10.21
C ALA A 18 9.54 -8.27 -9.28
N ALA A 19 10.35 -9.25 -9.68
CA ALA A 19 11.50 -9.72 -8.89
C ALA A 19 12.56 -8.63 -8.66
N ARG A 20 12.87 -7.84 -9.68
CA ARG A 20 13.84 -6.73 -9.58
C ARG A 20 13.30 -5.57 -8.74
N LEU A 21 12.00 -5.26 -8.84
CA LEU A 21 11.35 -4.29 -7.95
C LEU A 21 11.39 -4.75 -6.49
N GLN A 22 11.14 -6.04 -6.24
CA GLN A 22 11.20 -6.60 -4.89
C GLN A 22 12.61 -6.52 -4.28
N LEU A 23 13.66 -6.75 -5.08
CA LEU A 23 15.05 -6.57 -4.63
C LEU A 23 15.34 -5.10 -4.28
N GLN A 24 14.85 -4.16 -5.09
CA GLN A 24 15.01 -2.73 -4.80
C GLN A 24 14.25 -2.30 -3.54
N LEU A 25 13.02 -2.80 -3.34
CA LEU A 25 12.26 -2.57 -2.11
C LEU A 25 13.03 -3.05 -0.87
N LYS A 26 13.54 -4.29 -0.88
CA LYS A 26 14.37 -4.82 0.21
C LYS A 26 15.61 -3.98 0.49
N SER A 27 16.27 -3.47 -0.55
CA SER A 27 17.41 -2.57 -0.40
C SER A 27 17.03 -1.25 0.27
N VAL A 28 15.87 -0.69 -0.06
CA VAL A 28 15.37 0.55 0.53
C VAL A 28 14.93 0.31 1.98
N GLU A 29 14.25 -0.80 2.28
CA GLU A 29 13.89 -1.21 3.65
C GLU A 29 15.11 -1.35 4.55
N ALA A 30 16.16 -2.03 4.07
CA ALA A 30 17.40 -2.17 4.82
C ALA A 30 18.03 -0.81 5.13
N ARG A 31 17.95 0.14 4.19
CA ARG A 31 18.48 1.49 4.39
C ARG A 31 17.64 2.31 5.38
N LEU A 32 16.31 2.21 5.31
CA LEU A 32 15.39 2.80 6.28
C LEU A 32 15.64 2.27 7.69
N TYR A 33 15.85 0.95 7.82
CA TYR A 33 16.17 0.32 9.10
C TYR A 33 17.48 0.83 9.69
N GLN A 34 18.54 0.91 8.89
CA GLN A 34 19.85 1.46 9.31
C GLN A 34 19.74 2.93 9.75
N LEU A 35 18.98 3.74 9.01
CA LEU A 35 18.73 5.14 9.38
C LEU A 35 17.94 5.24 10.69
N GLY A 36 16.91 4.41 10.86
CA GLY A 36 16.13 4.35 12.10
C GLY A 36 16.99 3.99 13.31
N GLN A 37 17.89 3.01 13.18
CA GLN A 37 18.85 2.69 14.24
C GLN A 37 19.80 3.85 14.54
N SER A 38 20.34 4.49 13.51
CA SER A 38 21.26 5.63 13.65
C SER A 38 20.59 6.83 14.33
N ILE A 39 19.34 7.13 13.97
CA ILE A 39 18.51 8.15 14.61
C ILE A 39 18.27 7.79 16.08
N SER A 40 17.84 6.55 16.35
CA SER A 40 17.57 6.09 17.72
C SER A 40 18.80 6.22 18.63
N GLN A 41 19.98 5.84 18.15
CA GLN A 41 21.24 5.96 18.89
C GLN A 41 21.57 7.43 19.22
N ILE A 42 21.42 8.33 18.26
CA ILE A 42 21.68 9.77 18.48
C ILE A 42 20.66 10.36 19.46
N THR A 43 19.37 10.00 19.31
CA THR A 43 18.31 10.50 20.17
C THR A 43 18.48 10.07 21.62
N LYS A 44 18.99 8.85 21.87
CA LYS A 44 19.28 8.34 23.21
C LYS A 44 20.51 8.98 23.89
N THR A 45 21.30 9.76 23.17
CA THR A 45 22.48 10.43 23.74
C THR A 45 22.04 11.64 24.55
N GLU A 46 22.27 11.65 25.87
CA GLU A 46 21.80 12.69 26.81
C GLU A 46 22.32 14.10 26.46
N HIS A 47 23.55 14.21 25.98
CA HIS A 47 24.17 15.48 25.60
C HIS A 47 24.41 15.56 24.09
N GLN A 48 23.39 16.01 23.36
CA GLN A 48 23.49 16.22 21.92
C GLN A 48 24.22 17.53 21.61
N THR A 49 25.45 17.41 21.10
CA THR A 49 26.19 18.54 20.53
C THR A 49 25.45 19.14 19.32
N PRO A 50 25.68 20.42 18.97
CA PRO A 50 25.11 21.03 17.76
C PRO A 50 25.36 20.20 16.49
N PHE A 51 26.53 19.56 16.41
CA PHE A 51 26.87 18.64 15.33
C PHE A 51 25.93 17.41 15.29
N LEU A 52 25.64 16.79 16.44
CA LEU A 52 24.71 15.66 16.51
C LEU A 52 23.28 16.08 16.14
N LYS A 53 22.85 17.28 16.54
CA LYS A 53 21.55 17.84 16.13
C LYS A 53 21.47 18.08 14.61
N GLY A 54 22.53 18.63 14.01
CA GLY A 54 22.61 18.79 12.56
C GLY A 54 22.58 17.45 11.82
N ARG A 55 23.30 16.44 12.33
CA ARG A 55 23.30 15.09 11.77
C ARG A 55 21.91 14.43 11.88
N LEU A 56 21.22 14.62 13.01
CA LEU A 56 19.85 14.15 13.22
C LEU A 56 18.87 14.75 12.21
N TYR A 57 18.95 16.07 11.98
CA TYR A 57 18.14 16.75 10.96
C TYR A 57 18.38 16.15 9.56
N PHE A 58 19.66 15.97 9.19
CA PHE A 58 20.02 15.37 7.92
C PHE A 58 19.49 13.92 7.77
N TYR A 59 19.59 13.10 8.82
CA TYR A 59 19.06 11.73 8.82
C TYR A 59 17.53 11.71 8.70
N ASN A 60 16.82 12.65 9.33
CA ASN A 60 15.36 12.76 9.17
C ASN A 60 14.98 13.14 7.73
N CYS A 61 15.72 14.05 7.08
CA CYS A 61 15.50 14.35 5.66
C CYS A 61 15.75 13.11 4.77
N GLN A 62 16.81 12.36 5.03
CA GLN A 62 17.08 11.11 4.31
C GLN A 62 15.98 10.07 4.54
N LEU A 63 15.48 9.95 5.75
CA LEU A 63 14.40 9.02 6.10
C LEU A 63 13.13 9.35 5.30
N GLY A 64 12.72 10.62 5.26
CA GLY A 64 11.60 11.07 4.41
C GLY A 64 11.81 10.75 2.93
N TYR A 65 13.01 11.00 2.41
CA TYR A 65 13.37 10.65 1.04
C TYR A 65 13.20 9.15 0.74
N TYR A 66 13.76 8.27 1.59
CA TYR A 66 13.69 6.83 1.38
C TYR A 66 12.26 6.29 1.53
N PHE A 67 11.43 6.88 2.40
CA PHE A 67 10.00 6.54 2.48
C PHE A 67 9.28 6.87 1.17
N SER A 68 9.51 8.04 0.57
CA SER A 68 8.93 8.38 -0.72
C SER A 68 9.41 7.47 -1.86
N VAL A 69 10.68 7.04 -1.84
CA VAL A 69 11.18 6.03 -2.80
C VAL A 69 10.46 4.69 -2.59
N TYR A 70 10.35 4.24 -1.35
CA TYR A 70 9.72 2.98 -0.99
C TYR A 70 8.27 2.93 -1.46
N GLU A 71 7.49 3.97 -1.14
CA GLU A 71 6.09 4.10 -1.55
C GLU A 71 5.95 4.00 -3.08
N LYS A 72 6.78 4.74 -3.83
CA LYS A 72 6.72 4.72 -5.30
C LYS A 72 7.07 3.36 -5.89
N LEU A 73 8.10 2.69 -5.36
CA LEU A 73 8.46 1.34 -5.79
C LEU A 73 7.37 0.33 -5.46
N TYR A 74 6.71 0.48 -4.31
CA TYR A 74 5.66 -0.41 -3.85
C TYR A 74 4.40 -0.29 -4.71
N GLU A 75 3.98 0.93 -5.06
CA GLU A 75 2.88 1.17 -6.01
C GLU A 75 3.12 0.47 -7.35
N ILE A 76 4.33 0.59 -7.90
CA ILE A 76 4.69 0.02 -9.20
C ILE A 76 4.76 -1.51 -9.09
N TRP A 77 5.34 -2.03 -8.01
CA TRP A 77 5.37 -3.47 -7.75
C TRP A 77 3.96 -4.06 -7.65
N LEU A 78 3.01 -3.37 -7.00
CA LEU A 78 1.60 -3.77 -6.95
C LEU A 78 0.96 -3.77 -8.34
N GLU A 79 1.19 -2.74 -9.15
CA GLU A 79 0.66 -2.65 -10.52
C GLU A 79 1.20 -3.80 -11.39
N VAL A 80 2.51 -4.03 -11.35
CA VAL A 80 3.15 -5.12 -12.10
C VAL A 80 2.67 -6.48 -11.62
N SER A 81 2.61 -6.71 -10.30
CA SER A 81 2.16 -7.99 -9.73
C SER A 81 0.69 -8.27 -10.07
N LYS A 82 -0.17 -7.25 -10.04
CA LYS A 82 -1.56 -7.34 -10.49
C LYS A 82 -1.63 -7.76 -11.96
N ASN A 83 -0.85 -7.10 -12.83
CA ASN A 83 -0.84 -7.41 -14.25
C ASN A 83 -0.31 -8.83 -14.55
N GLU A 84 0.75 -9.26 -13.86
CA GLU A 84 1.27 -10.63 -13.96
C GLU A 84 0.24 -11.66 -13.48
N LEU A 85 -0.48 -11.37 -12.40
CA LEU A 85 -1.53 -12.24 -11.87
C LEU A 85 -2.72 -12.36 -12.83
N ILE A 86 -3.15 -11.25 -13.43
CA ILE A 86 -4.19 -11.24 -14.46
C ILE A 86 -3.73 -12.00 -15.71
N ALA A 87 -2.47 -11.85 -16.12
CA ALA A 87 -1.92 -12.58 -17.27
C ALA A 87 -1.92 -14.10 -17.03
N LYS A 88 -1.59 -14.54 -15.80
CA LYS A 88 -1.66 -15.96 -15.39
C LYS A 88 -3.08 -16.47 -15.23
N HIS A 89 -4.00 -15.62 -14.78
CA HIS A 89 -5.41 -15.97 -14.54
C HIS A 89 -6.36 -14.93 -15.14
N PRO A 90 -6.62 -14.97 -16.46
CA PRO A 90 -7.41 -13.94 -17.15
C PRO A 90 -8.82 -13.76 -16.59
N ARG A 91 -9.42 -14.83 -16.05
CA ARG A 91 -10.73 -14.81 -15.39
C ARG A 91 -10.76 -13.96 -14.12
N MET A 92 -9.62 -13.75 -13.46
CA MET A 92 -9.54 -12.88 -12.28
C MET A 92 -9.56 -11.39 -12.63
N LYS A 93 -9.47 -11.01 -13.91
CA LYS A 93 -9.60 -9.61 -14.34
C LYS A 93 -10.90 -8.98 -13.83
N ALA A 94 -11.99 -9.74 -13.79
CA ALA A 94 -13.29 -9.30 -13.29
C ALA A 94 -13.27 -8.90 -11.81
N LEU A 95 -12.38 -9.47 -11.00
CA LEU A 95 -12.22 -9.11 -9.58
C LEU A 95 -11.51 -7.77 -9.38
N PHE A 96 -10.81 -7.28 -10.40
CA PHE A 96 -10.06 -6.03 -10.37
C PHE A 96 -10.72 -4.91 -11.19
N ASP A 97 -11.89 -5.19 -11.77
CA ASP A 97 -12.69 -4.21 -12.48
C ASP A 97 -13.64 -3.52 -11.49
N ASN A 98 -13.46 -2.21 -11.32
CA ASN A 98 -14.23 -1.41 -10.37
C ASN A 98 -15.73 -1.39 -10.72
N GLY A 99 -16.11 -1.60 -11.98
CA GLY A 99 -17.53 -1.74 -12.35
C GLY A 99 -18.12 -3.01 -11.76
N THR A 100 -17.47 -4.14 -12.00
CA THR A 100 -17.93 -5.46 -11.53
C THR A 100 -17.94 -5.56 -10.00
N VAL A 101 -16.97 -4.96 -9.31
CA VAL A 101 -16.95 -4.93 -7.84
C VAL A 101 -18.13 -4.14 -7.28
N LYS A 102 -18.46 -2.99 -7.87
CA LYS A 102 -19.62 -2.17 -7.46
C LYS A 102 -20.94 -2.90 -7.73
N ASP A 103 -21.06 -3.55 -8.88
CA ASP A 103 -22.25 -4.32 -9.24
C ASP A 103 -22.48 -5.48 -8.25
N VAL A 104 -21.40 -6.20 -7.88
CA VAL A 104 -21.48 -7.27 -6.88
C VAL A 104 -21.84 -6.74 -5.50
N GLN A 105 -21.26 -5.61 -5.07
CA GLN A 105 -21.62 -4.97 -3.80
C GLN A 105 -23.08 -4.56 -3.77
N HIS A 106 -23.58 -3.96 -4.85
CA HIS A 106 -24.98 -3.57 -4.98
C HIS A 106 -25.93 -4.79 -4.93
N LEU A 107 -25.56 -5.89 -5.59
CA LEU A 107 -26.32 -7.16 -5.51
C LEU A 107 -26.34 -7.74 -4.08
N ILE A 108 -25.23 -7.65 -3.34
CA ILE A 108 -25.15 -8.10 -1.94
C ILE A 108 -26.05 -7.23 -1.04
N GLU A 109 -26.06 -5.91 -1.25
CA GLU A 109 -26.94 -5.00 -0.50
C GLU A 109 -28.42 -5.27 -0.79
N LEU A 110 -28.79 -5.47 -2.06
CA LEU A 110 -30.15 -5.86 -2.43
C LEU A 110 -30.57 -7.18 -1.78
N ALA A 111 -29.68 -8.18 -1.75
CA ALA A 111 -29.96 -9.46 -1.10
C ALA A 111 -30.14 -9.33 0.42
N LYS A 112 -29.33 -8.48 1.08
CA LYS A 112 -29.49 -8.19 2.52
C LYS A 112 -30.81 -7.49 2.81
N ASN A 113 -31.18 -6.49 2.01
CA ASN A 113 -32.43 -5.75 2.18
C ASN A 113 -33.65 -6.64 1.95
N ALA A 114 -33.60 -7.53 0.94
CA ALA A 114 -34.66 -8.50 0.68
C ALA A 114 -34.80 -9.51 1.84
N LYS A 115 -33.68 -9.94 2.44
CA LYS A 115 -33.68 -10.86 3.59
C LYS A 115 -34.28 -10.19 4.84
N GLN A 116 -33.82 -8.98 5.18
CA GLN A 116 -34.39 -8.22 6.31
C GLN A 116 -35.89 -7.96 6.14
N LYS A 117 -36.34 -7.69 4.91
CA LYS A 117 -37.76 -7.50 4.61
C LYS A 117 -38.58 -8.78 4.77
N ARG A 118 -38.03 -9.96 4.46
CA ARG A 118 -38.68 -11.25 4.75
C ARG A 118 -38.76 -11.53 6.24
N ASP A 119 -37.65 -11.38 6.95
CA ASP A 119 -37.56 -11.68 8.39
C ASP A 119 -38.50 -10.77 9.21
N SER A 120 -38.70 -9.52 8.77
CA SER A 120 -39.66 -8.60 9.39
C SER A 120 -41.13 -8.96 9.11
N ILE A 121 -41.45 -9.50 7.92
CA ILE A 121 -42.81 -9.96 7.59
C ILE A 121 -43.19 -11.21 8.41
N GLU A 122 -42.27 -12.17 8.57
CA GLU A 122 -42.51 -13.38 9.38
C GLU A 122 -42.71 -13.05 10.88
N SER A 123 -42.04 -12.02 11.40
CA SER A 123 -42.22 -11.57 12.80
C SER A 123 -43.57 -10.90 13.10
N THR A 124 -44.34 -10.55 12.07
CA THR A 124 -45.65 -9.87 12.20
C THR A 124 -46.86 -10.75 11.92
N SER A 125 -46.64 -12.03 11.60
CA SER A 125 -47.75 -12.98 11.41
C SER A 125 -48.26 -13.47 12.77
N PRO A 126 -49.55 -13.25 13.14
CA PRO A 126 -50.10 -13.74 14.39
C PRO A 126 -50.16 -15.28 14.37
N PRO A 127 -50.07 -15.94 15.55
CA PRO A 127 -50.15 -17.40 15.61
C PRO A 127 -51.53 -17.83 15.11
N ASN A 128 -51.55 -18.66 14.06
CA ASN A 128 -52.78 -19.29 13.59
C ASN A 128 -53.38 -20.08 14.76
N THR A 129 -54.60 -19.69 15.13
CA THR A 129 -55.44 -20.37 16.13
C THR A 129 -56.37 -21.34 15.43
#